data_AF-A0A809QXX1-F1
#
_entry.id   AF-A0A809QXX1-F1
#
_cell.length_a   1.000
_cell.length_b   1.000
_cell.length_c   1.000
_cell.angle_alpha   90.00
_cell.angle_beta   90.00
_cell.angle_gamma   90.00
#
_symmetry.space_group_name_H-M   'P 1'
#
loop_
_entity.id
_entity.type
_entity.pdbx_description
1 polymer ?
#
loop_
_entity_poly.entity_id
_entity_poly.type
_entity_poly.pdbx_seq_one_letter_code
_entity_poly.pdbx_strand_id
1 'polypeptide(L)'
;MDEFRNKYNLLIGAYADARRLLCTSIRDEYSVDELFAYGEDLMTSEPGIAVRFFGRVLELDPKNITALVYSALCYWSSGDDAGFQKLRVRALKLAPDDPRVQDLADR
;
A
#
# COMPACT_ATOMS: atom_id res chain seq x y z
N MET A 1 -1.77 25.89 -5.05
CA MET A 1 -0.78 24.90 -5.55
C MET A 1 0.44 24.78 -4.63
N ASP A 2 0.75 25.78 -3.78
CA ASP A 2 1.96 25.76 -2.95
C ASP A 2 1.82 25.18 -1.53
N GLU A 3 0.62 25.10 -0.96
CA GLU A 3 0.44 24.54 0.40
C GLU A 3 0.69 23.03 0.47
N PHE A 4 0.30 22.30 -0.57
CA PHE A 4 0.48 20.86 -0.64
C PHE A 4 1.98 20.51 -0.66
N ARG A 5 2.76 21.23 -1.46
CA ARG A 5 4.20 21.05 -1.61
C ARG A 5 4.98 21.48 -0.36
N ASN A 6 4.49 22.51 0.35
CA ASN A 6 5.14 23.00 1.56
C ASN A 6 4.89 22.08 2.77
N LYS A 7 3.68 21.49 2.88
CA LYS A 7 3.40 20.43 3.86
C LYS A 7 4.19 19.15 3.54
N TYR A 8 4.36 18.84 2.26
CA TYR A 8 5.16 17.73 1.75
C TYR A 8 6.66 17.88 2.05
N ASN A 9 7.23 19.07 1.92
CA ASN A 9 8.63 19.31 2.25
C ASN A 9 8.90 19.37 3.76
N LEU A 10 7.93 19.82 4.57
CA LEU A 10 8.03 19.75 6.02
C LEU A 10 7.94 18.29 6.53
N LEU A 11 7.20 17.44 5.80
CA LEU A 11 7.18 15.99 6.01
C LEU A 11 8.58 15.39 5.82
N ILE A 12 9.34 15.78 4.77
CA ILE A 12 10.69 15.23 4.38
C ILE A 12 11.73 15.26 5.51
N GLY A 13 11.73 16.28 6.36
CA GLY A 13 12.60 16.34 7.55
C GLY A 13 12.04 15.66 8.80
N ALA A 14 10.72 15.43 8.86
CA ALA A 14 9.98 14.88 9.99
C ALA A 14 9.41 13.47 9.71
N TYR A 15 9.98 12.74 8.73
CA TYR A 15 9.43 11.47 8.24
C TYR A 15 9.28 10.41 9.34
N ALA A 16 10.20 10.34 10.30
CA ALA A 16 10.11 9.33 11.37
C ALA A 16 8.88 9.52 12.27
N ASP A 17 8.55 10.78 12.63
CA ASP A 17 7.46 11.08 13.55
C ASP A 17 6.11 11.21 12.83
N ALA A 18 6.09 11.77 11.62
CA ALA A 18 4.88 11.82 10.81
C ALA A 18 4.43 10.42 10.34
N ARG A 19 5.37 9.51 10.01
CA ARG A 19 5.05 8.09 9.74
C ARG A 19 4.47 7.39 10.97
N ARG A 20 4.94 7.74 12.16
CA ARG A 20 4.44 7.19 13.43
C ARG A 20 3.03 7.69 13.75
N LEU A 21 2.75 8.98 13.50
CA LEU A 21 1.44 9.60 13.66
C LEU A 21 0.43 9.17 12.59
N LEU A 22 0.86 8.97 11.35
CA LEU A 22 0.02 8.38 10.29
C LEU A 22 -0.38 6.94 10.65
N CYS A 23 0.54 6.15 11.20
CA CYS A 23 0.25 4.78 11.66
C CYS A 23 -0.78 4.68 12.80
N THR A 24 -0.96 5.73 13.60
CA THR A 24 -1.92 5.77 14.72
C THR A 24 -3.18 6.58 14.40
N SER A 25 -3.15 7.41 13.36
CA SER A 25 -4.25 8.30 12.96
C SER A 25 -4.47 8.28 11.44
N ILE A 26 -4.56 7.10 10.84
CA ILE A 26 -5.15 6.99 9.49
C ILE A 26 -6.61 7.43 9.65
N ARG A 27 -6.84 8.75 9.60
CA ARG A 27 -8.16 9.38 9.72
C ARG A 27 -8.96 8.99 8.48
N ASP A 28 -10.28 8.95 8.63
CA ASP A 28 -11.26 8.73 7.56
C ASP A 28 -11.25 9.80 6.45
N GLU A 29 -10.29 10.73 6.49
CA GLU A 29 -10.22 11.93 5.65
C GLU A 29 -9.25 11.76 4.46
N TYR A 30 -8.44 10.69 4.42
CA TYR A 30 -7.56 10.41 3.28
C TYR A 30 -8.33 9.72 2.14
N SER A 31 -8.14 10.22 0.93
CA SER A 31 -8.64 9.58 -0.28
C SER A 31 -7.89 8.28 -0.58
N VAL A 32 -8.52 7.39 -1.35
CA VAL A 32 -7.88 6.15 -1.83
C VAL A 32 -6.58 6.44 -2.57
N ASP A 33 -6.55 7.51 -3.38
CA ASP A 33 -5.37 7.89 -4.17
C ASP A 33 -4.20 8.36 -3.28
N GLU A 34 -4.49 9.12 -2.21
CA GLU A 34 -3.46 9.55 -1.26
C GLU A 34 -2.89 8.38 -0.46
N LEU A 35 -3.76 7.48 0.03
CA LEU A 35 -3.33 6.25 0.71
C LEU A 35 -2.45 5.40 -0.20
N PHE A 36 -2.80 5.34 -1.48
CA PHE A 36 -2.05 4.61 -2.48
C PHE A 36 -0.65 5.21 -2.73
N ALA A 37 -0.57 6.53 -2.90
CA ALA A 37 0.70 7.23 -3.09
C ALA A 37 1.66 7.04 -1.89
N TYR A 38 1.13 7.06 -0.65
CA TYR A 38 1.93 6.76 0.54
C TYR A 38 2.42 5.31 0.57
N GLY A 39 1.55 4.36 0.20
CA GLY A 39 1.94 2.96 0.08
C GLY A 39 3.10 2.78 -0.89
N GLU A 40 3.01 3.40 -2.07
CA GLU A 40 4.00 3.30 -3.14
C GLU A 40 5.40 3.84 -2.76
N ASP A 41 5.47 5.02 -2.14
CA ASP A 41 6.72 5.64 -1.66
C ASP A 41 7.46 4.75 -0.65
N LEU A 42 6.70 3.98 0.13
CA LEU A 42 7.21 3.16 1.21
C LEU A 42 7.55 1.72 0.80
N MET A 43 7.15 1.25 -0.38
CA MET A 43 7.29 -0.17 -0.72
C MET A 43 8.72 -0.67 -0.75
N THR A 44 9.65 0.18 -1.21
CA THR A 44 11.06 -0.18 -1.37
C THR A 44 11.87 0.01 -0.10
N SER A 45 11.46 0.96 0.75
CA SER A 45 12.17 1.32 1.97
C SER A 45 11.63 0.55 3.18
N GLU A 46 10.30 0.52 3.35
CA GLU A 46 9.61 -0.06 4.49
C GLU A 46 8.32 -0.80 4.06
N PRO A 47 8.46 -1.98 3.42
CA PRO A 47 7.33 -2.75 2.90
C PRO A 47 6.32 -3.12 3.99
N GLY A 48 6.77 -3.33 5.23
CA GLY A 48 5.90 -3.61 6.39
C GLY A 48 5.03 -2.42 6.82
N ILE A 49 5.40 -1.18 6.47
CA ILE A 49 4.53 -0.01 6.67
C ILE A 49 3.64 0.20 5.44
N ALA A 50 4.18 0.04 4.22
CA ALA A 50 3.42 0.18 2.97
C ALA A 50 2.14 -0.68 2.95
N VAL A 51 2.24 -1.93 3.45
CA VAL A 51 1.09 -2.84 3.55
C VAL A 51 -0.06 -2.30 4.41
N ARG A 52 0.21 -1.43 5.40
CA ARG A 52 -0.85 -0.82 6.23
C ARG A 52 -1.67 0.20 5.44
N PHE A 53 -1.02 0.95 4.55
CA PHE A 53 -1.69 1.90 3.67
C PHE A 53 -2.55 1.19 2.62
N PHE A 54 -2.00 0.15 1.98
CA PHE A 54 -2.80 -0.70 1.07
C PHE A 54 -3.92 -1.44 1.81
N GLY A 55 -3.69 -1.86 3.05
CA GLY A 55 -4.73 -2.40 3.93
C GLY A 55 -5.92 -1.45 4.08
N ARG A 56 -5.66 -0.16 4.30
CA ARG A 56 -6.74 0.85 4.37
C ARG A 56 -7.48 1.00 3.04
N VAL A 57 -6.75 1.02 1.92
CA VAL A 57 -7.38 1.02 0.59
C VAL A 57 -8.30 -0.20 0.43
N LEU A 58 -7.89 -1.37 0.91
CA LEU A 58 -8.69 -2.60 0.84
C LEU A 58 -9.85 -2.66 1.84
N GLU A 59 -9.84 -1.85 2.89
CA GLU A 59 -10.99 -1.66 3.77
C GLU A 59 -12.06 -0.78 3.10
N LEU A 60 -11.63 0.25 2.36
CA LEU A 60 -12.53 1.16 1.63
C LEU A 60 -13.04 0.53 0.32
N ASP A 61 -12.15 -0.13 -0.41
CA ASP A 61 -12.45 -0.89 -1.63
C ASP A 61 -11.83 -2.30 -1.54
N PRO A 62 -12.60 -3.28 -1.02
CA PRO A 62 -12.16 -4.66 -0.91
C PRO A 62 -11.84 -5.35 -2.24
N LYS A 63 -12.18 -4.78 -3.39
CA LYS A 63 -11.91 -5.38 -4.70
C LYS A 63 -10.85 -4.62 -5.49
N ASN A 64 -10.18 -3.65 -4.87
CA ASN A 64 -9.14 -2.88 -5.51
C ASN A 64 -7.96 -3.77 -5.91
N ILE A 65 -7.89 -4.14 -7.20
CA ILE A 65 -6.86 -5.04 -7.73
C ILE A 65 -5.47 -4.43 -7.55
N THR A 66 -5.35 -3.14 -7.78
CA THR A 66 -4.09 -2.42 -7.61
C THR A 66 -3.59 -2.57 -6.17
N ALA A 67 -4.39 -2.24 -5.16
CA ALA A 67 -3.97 -2.38 -3.75
C ALA A 67 -3.70 -3.84 -3.34
N LEU A 68 -4.44 -4.81 -3.88
CA LEU A 68 -4.14 -6.25 -3.66
C LEU A 68 -2.77 -6.63 -4.19
N VAL A 69 -2.44 -6.20 -5.41
CA VAL A 69 -1.16 -6.50 -6.07
C VAL A 69 0.00 -5.90 -5.29
N TYR A 70 -0.04 -4.59 -5.02
CA TYR A 70 1.08 -3.92 -4.34
C TYR A 70 1.23 -4.39 -2.89
N SER A 71 0.13 -4.67 -2.20
CA SER A 71 0.20 -5.27 -0.86
C SER A 71 0.79 -6.68 -0.88
N ALA A 72 0.50 -7.49 -1.91
CA ALA A 72 1.12 -8.80 -2.07
C ALA A 72 2.64 -8.67 -2.30
N LEU A 73 3.06 -7.75 -3.17
CA LEU A 73 4.48 -7.48 -3.41
C LEU A 73 5.22 -7.00 -2.15
N CYS A 74 4.57 -6.18 -1.32
CA CYS A 74 5.13 -5.80 -0.01
C CYS A 74 5.34 -7.02 0.89
N TYR A 75 4.34 -7.91 1.00
CA TYR A 75 4.47 -9.13 1.79
C TYR A 75 5.61 -10.02 1.28
N TRP A 76 5.70 -10.23 -0.03
CA TRP A 76 6.78 -10.98 -0.67
C TRP A 76 8.16 -10.35 -0.38
N SER A 77 8.29 -9.04 -0.55
CA SER A 77 9.55 -8.33 -0.25
C SER A 77 9.93 -8.36 1.23
N SER A 78 8.96 -8.49 2.14
CA SER A 78 9.20 -8.63 3.57
C SER A 78 9.42 -10.07 4.04
N GLY A 79 9.33 -11.06 3.13
CA GLY A 79 9.46 -12.48 3.46
C GLY A 79 8.25 -13.09 4.18
N ASP A 80 7.11 -12.39 4.21
CA ASP A 80 5.86 -12.92 4.76
C ASP A 80 5.10 -13.69 3.67
N ASP A 81 5.51 -14.94 3.48
CA ASP A 81 4.90 -15.84 2.49
C ASP A 81 3.41 -16.06 2.75
N ALA A 82 2.98 -16.09 4.01
CA ALA A 82 1.57 -16.32 4.34
C ALA A 82 0.70 -15.14 3.89
N GLY A 83 1.14 -13.90 4.15
CA GLY A 83 0.49 -12.69 3.68
C GLY A 83 0.46 -12.61 2.15
N PHE A 84 1.59 -12.92 1.50
CA PHE A 84 1.69 -12.96 0.04
C PHE A 84 0.70 -13.95 -0.57
N GLN A 85 0.69 -15.21 -0.12
CA GLN A 85 -0.17 -16.26 -0.66
C GLN A 85 -1.65 -15.91 -0.52
N LYS A 86 -2.04 -15.36 0.64
CA LYS A 86 -3.43 -14.94 0.90
C LYS A 86 -3.90 -13.89 -0.10
N LEU A 87 -3.10 -12.84 -0.34
CA LEU A 87 -3.47 -11.77 -1.25
C LEU A 87 -3.37 -12.19 -2.71
N ARG A 88 -2.38 -12.99 -3.07
CA ARG A 88 -2.25 -13.58 -4.41
C ARG A 88 -3.50 -14.36 -4.82
N VAL A 89 -3.96 -15.27 -3.97
CA VAL A 89 -5.18 -16.06 -4.23
C VAL A 89 -6.40 -15.16 -4.40
N ARG A 90 -6.51 -14.09 -3.60
CA ARG A 90 -7.62 -13.14 -3.71
C ARG A 90 -7.56 -12.35 -5.01
N ALA A 91 -6.38 -11.88 -5.41
CA ALA A 91 -6.18 -11.15 -6.66
C ALA A 91 -6.53 -12.03 -7.88
N LEU A 92 -6.03 -13.28 -7.92
CA LEU A 92 -6.31 -14.25 -9.00
C LEU A 92 -7.80 -14.57 -9.13
N LYS A 93 -8.54 -14.62 -8.01
CA LYS A 93 -9.99 -14.84 -8.05
C LYS A 93 -10.77 -13.65 -8.62
N LEU A 94 -10.29 -12.43 -8.42
CA LEU A 94 -11.00 -11.21 -8.80
C LEU A 94 -10.65 -10.73 -10.20
N ALA A 95 -9.39 -10.87 -10.60
CA ALA A 95 -8.89 -10.45 -11.90
C ALA A 95 -7.87 -11.47 -12.43
N PRO A 96 -8.31 -12.67 -12.83
CA PRO A 96 -7.42 -13.69 -13.37
C PRO A 96 -6.74 -13.22 -14.67
N ASP A 97 -7.37 -12.36 -15.46
CA ASP A 97 -6.79 -11.92 -16.73
C ASP A 97 -5.92 -10.65 -16.60
N ASP A 98 -5.75 -10.10 -15.39
CA ASP A 98 -4.88 -8.93 -15.17
C ASP A 98 -3.41 -9.37 -15.21
N PRO A 99 -2.57 -8.81 -16.12
CA PRO A 99 -1.18 -9.22 -16.25
C PRO A 99 -0.38 -9.10 -14.95
N ARG A 100 -0.66 -8.07 -14.14
CA ARG A 100 0.04 -7.85 -12.86
C ARG A 100 -0.31 -8.94 -11.85
N VAL A 101 -1.50 -9.52 -11.95
CA VAL A 101 -1.97 -10.62 -11.10
C VAL A 101 -1.37 -11.94 -11.55
N GLN A 102 -1.25 -12.15 -12.87
CA GLN A 102 -0.52 -13.30 -13.41
C GLN A 102 0.96 -13.28 -13.01
N ASP A 103 1.60 -12.10 -13.03
CA ASP A 103 2.97 -11.93 -12.53
C ASP A 103 3.12 -12.30 -11.05
N LEU A 104 2.05 -12.32 -10.24
CA LEU A 104 2.12 -12.81 -8.86
C LEU A 104 2.07 -14.34 -8.80
N ALA A 105 1.38 -14.99 -9.75
CA ALA A 105 1.29 -16.44 -9.83
C ALA A 105 2.62 -17.09 -10.20
N ASP A 106 3.42 -16.40 -11.01
CA ASP A 106 4.72 -16.85 -11.49
C ASP A 106 5.88 -16.56 -10.50
N ARG A 107 5.60 -15.82 -9.42
CA ARG A 107 6.52 -15.57 -8.30
C ARG A 107 6.35 -16.59 -7.18
#